data_AF-A0A960YXB2-F1
#
_entry.id   AF-A0A960YXB2-F1
#
_cell.length_a   1.000
_cell.length_b   1.000
_cell.length_c   1.000
_cell.angle_alpha   90.00
_cell.angle_beta   90.00
_cell.angle_gamma   90.00
#
_symmetry.space_group_name_H-M   'P 1'
#
loop_
_entity.id
_entity.type
_entity.pdbx_description
1 polymer ?
#
loop_
_entity_poly.entity_id
_entity_poly.type
_entity_poly.pdbx_seq_one_letter_code
_entity_poly.pdbx_strand_id
1 'polypeptide(L)'
;MKLKILLLISIFASVSLFAEKKKLKLKKDELREENGKILFEPDRHIRRASYKTYIFDKKDFTDKIGEIDSLTKTINVQVESKLEKKENYDPEEGQKPIGGFNNKTYSVKIIKVMKK
;
A
#
# COMPACT_ATOMS: atom_id res chain seq x y z
N MET A 1 16.71 -46.14 -31.30
CA MET A 1 15.79 -44.99 -31.17
C MET A 1 16.46 -43.91 -30.33
N LYS A 2 16.75 -42.74 -30.90
CA LYS A 2 17.36 -41.60 -30.19
C LYS A 2 16.26 -40.71 -29.62
N LEU A 3 16.10 -40.71 -28.29
CA LEU A 3 15.14 -39.84 -27.61
C LEU A 3 15.77 -38.45 -27.42
N LYS A 4 15.29 -37.46 -28.18
CA LYS A 4 15.67 -36.05 -28.01
C LYS A 4 14.98 -35.52 -26.76
N ILE A 5 15.76 -35.25 -25.71
CA ILE A 5 15.30 -34.50 -24.54
C ILE A 5 15.28 -33.02 -24.94
N LEU A 6 14.08 -32.45 -25.14
CA LEU A 6 13.91 -31.00 -25.22
C LEU A 6 13.90 -30.45 -23.79
N LEU A 7 14.95 -29.71 -23.44
CA LEU A 7 14.99 -28.88 -22.24
C LEU A 7 14.03 -27.69 -22.45
N LEU A 8 12.85 -27.71 -21.82
CA LEU A 8 12.03 -26.50 -21.69
C LEU A 8 12.65 -25.61 -20.61
N ILE A 9 13.32 -24.55 -21.05
CA ILE A 9 13.76 -23.45 -20.18
C ILE A 9 12.51 -22.71 -19.74
N SER A 10 12.02 -23.03 -18.55
CA SER A 10 10.99 -22.28 -17.84
C SER A 10 11.58 -20.94 -17.41
N ILE A 11 11.42 -19.91 -18.24
CA ILE A 11 11.68 -18.52 -17.85
C ILE A 11 10.53 -18.09 -16.94
N PHE A 12 10.72 -18.20 -15.63
CA PHE A 12 9.90 -17.49 -14.65
C PHE A 12 10.21 -15.99 -14.79
N ALA A 13 9.57 -15.32 -15.75
CA ALA A 13 9.41 -13.89 -15.66
C ALA A 13 8.68 -13.62 -14.34
N SER A 14 9.38 -13.04 -13.36
CA SER A 14 8.78 -12.61 -12.10
C SER A 14 7.75 -11.54 -12.43
N VAL A 15 6.49 -11.94 -12.59
CA VAL A 15 5.36 -11.04 -12.75
C VAL A 15 5.30 -10.23 -11.46
N SER A 16 5.65 -8.94 -11.52
CA SER A 16 5.49 -8.05 -10.38
C SER A 16 4.02 -8.06 -9.98
N LEU A 17 3.71 -8.57 -8.79
CA LEU A 17 2.34 -8.55 -8.25
C LEU A 17 1.83 -7.12 -8.02
N PHE A 18 2.70 -6.11 -8.07
CA PHE A 18 2.37 -4.71 -7.86
C PHE A 18 2.20 -3.99 -9.21
N ALA A 19 0.98 -3.51 -9.47
CA ALA A 19 0.60 -3.02 -10.78
C ALA A 19 0.75 -1.50 -10.93
N GLU A 20 0.58 -0.74 -9.84
CA GLU A 20 0.45 0.73 -9.95
C GLU A 20 1.55 1.46 -9.17
N LYS A 21 2.39 2.22 -9.89
CA LYS A 21 3.39 3.10 -9.30
C LYS A 21 2.74 4.38 -8.78
N LYS A 22 3.00 4.72 -7.51
CA LYS A 22 2.45 5.91 -6.86
C LYS A 22 3.54 6.70 -6.15
N LYS A 23 3.31 8.00 -6.01
CA LYS A 23 4.07 8.86 -5.09
C LYS A 23 3.20 9.10 -3.85
N LEU A 24 3.70 8.74 -2.68
CA LEU A 24 3.04 8.98 -1.40
C LEU A 24 3.83 10.00 -0.58
N LYS A 25 3.11 10.82 0.19
CA LYS A 25 3.69 11.78 1.14
C LYS A 25 3.36 11.29 2.55
N LEU A 26 4.29 10.59 3.15
CA LEU A 26 4.10 9.98 4.46
C LEU A 26 4.30 11.02 5.56
N LYS A 27 3.29 11.18 6.41
CA LYS A 27 3.36 11.99 7.62
C LYS A 27 3.19 11.10 8.85
N LYS A 28 3.89 11.44 9.93
CA LYS A 28 3.90 10.63 11.17
C LYS A 28 2.49 10.41 11.74
N ASP A 29 1.65 11.43 11.72
CA ASP A 29 0.27 11.44 12.24
C ASP A 29 -0.73 10.62 11.40
N GLU A 30 -0.35 10.27 10.18
CA GLU A 30 -1.11 9.43 9.25
C GLU A 30 -0.56 7.98 9.22
N LEU A 31 0.46 7.68 10.03
CA LEU A 31 1.09 6.35 10.13
C LEU A 31 0.73 5.67 11.44
N ARG A 32 0.51 4.35 11.39
CA ARG A 32 0.26 3.51 12.55
C ARG A 32 0.92 2.15 12.38
N GLU A 33 1.43 1.60 13.47
CA GLU A 33 1.78 0.18 13.50
C GLU A 33 0.58 -0.65 13.98
N GLU A 34 0.23 -1.68 13.21
CA GLU A 34 -0.84 -2.62 13.58
C GLU A 34 -0.52 -4.02 13.01
N ASN A 35 -0.60 -5.04 13.87
CA ASN A 35 -0.40 -6.45 13.51
C ASN A 35 0.90 -6.70 12.72
N GLY A 36 2.01 -6.08 13.14
CA GLY A 36 3.33 -6.24 12.51
C GLY A 36 3.45 -5.57 11.13
N LYS A 37 2.53 -4.66 10.80
CA LYS A 37 2.55 -3.88 9.55
C LYS A 37 2.50 -2.40 9.85
N ILE A 38 2.90 -1.60 8.86
CA ILE A 38 2.80 -0.14 8.94
C ILE A 38 1.66 0.30 8.02
N LEU A 39 0.65 0.93 8.61
CA LEU A 39 -0.54 1.44 7.95
C LEU A 39 -0.35 2.92 7.70
N PHE A 40 -0.62 3.36 6.46
CA PHE A 40 -0.68 4.75 6.08
C PHE A 40 -2.09 5.12 5.64
N GLU A 41 -2.68 6.08 6.34
CA GLU A 41 -4.07 6.49 6.19
C GLU A 41 -4.12 8.00 5.96
N PRO A 42 -3.89 8.48 4.72
CA PRO A 42 -3.76 9.91 4.42
C PRO A 42 -5.04 10.72 4.72
N ASP A 43 -6.17 10.05 4.83
CA ASP A 43 -7.48 10.65 5.07
C ASP A 43 -7.99 10.38 6.50
N ARG A 44 -7.15 9.87 7.41
CA ARG A 44 -7.54 9.45 8.78
C ARG A 44 -8.27 10.54 9.58
N HIS A 45 -7.88 11.79 9.38
CA HIS A 45 -8.41 12.94 10.12
C HIS A 45 -9.57 13.65 9.41
N ILE A 46 -10.00 13.16 8.25
CA ILE A 46 -11.04 13.81 7.43
C ILE A 46 -12.24 12.88 7.34
N ARG A 47 -13.43 13.37 7.69
CA ARG A 47 -14.68 12.64 7.41
C ARG A 47 -14.95 12.63 5.91
N ARG A 48 -14.67 11.52 5.25
CA ARG A 48 -14.90 11.32 3.80
C ARG A 48 -15.83 10.16 3.53
N ALA A 49 -16.43 10.18 2.34
CA ALA A 49 -17.14 9.04 1.79
C ALA A 49 -16.19 7.96 1.25
N SER A 50 -14.91 8.28 1.04
CA SER A 50 -13.94 7.31 0.55
C SER A 50 -12.62 7.41 1.29
N TYR A 51 -12.16 6.26 1.79
CA TYR A 51 -10.92 6.11 2.54
C TYR A 51 -9.95 5.18 1.82
N LYS A 52 -8.66 5.45 2.01
CA LYS A 52 -7.58 4.62 1.49
C LYS A 52 -6.63 4.27 2.63
N THR A 53 -6.28 3.00 2.71
CA THR A 53 -5.26 2.49 3.62
C THR A 53 -4.16 1.84 2.79
N TYR A 54 -2.92 2.25 3.00
CA TYR A 54 -1.75 1.64 2.37
C TYR A 54 -0.99 0.84 3.43
N ILE A 55 -0.75 -0.44 3.16
CA ILE A 55 -0.14 -1.37 4.08
C ILE A 55 1.28 -1.69 3.60
N PHE A 56 2.25 -1.27 4.40
CA PHE A 56 3.65 -1.56 4.21
C PHE A 56 4.06 -2.75 5.08
N ASP A 57 5.00 -3.54 4.57
CA ASP A 57 5.76 -4.47 5.41
C ASP A 57 6.59 -3.67 6.42
N LYS A 58 6.54 -4.06 7.70
CA LYS A 58 7.23 -3.31 8.77
C LYS A 58 8.74 -3.32 8.57
N LYS A 59 9.32 -4.46 8.23
CA LYS A 59 10.77 -4.57 8.05
C LYS A 59 11.25 -3.73 6.87
N ASP A 60 10.60 -3.84 5.71
CA ASP A 60 10.93 -3.02 4.54
C ASP A 60 10.75 -1.52 4.80
N PHE A 61 9.72 -1.15 5.57
CA PHE A 61 9.48 0.22 5.97
C PHE A 61 10.61 0.75 6.87
N THR A 62 10.89 0.07 7.99
CA THR A 62 11.93 0.48 8.93
C THR A 62 13.30 0.53 8.26
N ASP A 63 13.65 -0.45 7.42
CA ASP A 63 14.96 -0.50 6.73
C ASP A 63 15.16 0.70 5.79
N LYS A 64 14.10 1.20 5.15
CA LYS A 64 14.19 2.28 4.13
C LYS A 64 13.88 3.67 4.67
N ILE A 65 12.98 3.76 5.63
CA ILE A 65 12.41 5.02 6.13
C ILE A 65 12.86 5.28 7.57
N GLY A 66 13.04 4.23 8.37
CA GLY A 66 13.25 4.29 9.81
C GLY A 66 11.97 4.06 10.60
N GLU A 67 12.11 4.00 11.93
CA GLU A 67 10.99 3.85 12.86
C GLU A 67 10.02 5.04 12.76
N ILE A 68 8.70 4.78 12.84
CA ILE A 68 7.68 5.84 12.77
C ILE A 68 7.99 6.95 13.77
N ASP A 69 8.43 6.58 14.97
CA ASP A 69 8.65 7.55 16.03
C ASP A 69 9.80 8.52 15.75
N SER A 70 10.77 8.10 14.94
CA SER A 70 11.89 8.92 14.51
C SER A 70 11.53 9.95 13.43
N LEU A 71 10.33 9.85 12.83
CA LEU A 71 9.91 10.71 11.73
C LEU A 71 9.56 12.12 12.20
N THR A 72 10.45 13.07 11.93
CA THR A 72 10.26 14.49 12.27
C THR A 72 9.72 15.33 11.11
N LYS A 73 9.69 14.78 9.89
CA LYS A 73 9.31 15.49 8.66
C LYS A 73 8.49 14.58 7.75
N THR A 74 7.70 15.19 6.87
CA THR A 74 7.06 14.46 5.77
C THR A 74 8.10 13.83 4.84
N ILE A 75 7.92 12.55 4.54
CA ILE A 75 8.78 11.78 3.63
C ILE A 75 8.03 11.51 2.34
N ASN A 76 8.65 11.84 1.21
CA ASN A 76 8.12 11.50 -0.10
C ASN A 76 8.68 10.14 -0.52
N VAL A 77 7.82 9.21 -0.90
CA VAL A 77 8.23 7.88 -1.37
C VAL A 77 7.57 7.55 -2.69
N GLN A 78 8.31 6.88 -3.56
CA GLN A 78 7.75 6.18 -4.70
C GLN A 78 7.50 4.73 -4.28
N VAL A 79 6.28 4.27 -4.48
CA VAL A 79 5.83 2.92 -4.14
C VAL A 79 5.24 2.22 -5.36
N GLU A 80 5.26 0.90 -5.30
CA GLU A 80 4.48 0.01 -6.14
C GLU A 80 3.30 -0.47 -5.29
N SER A 81 2.08 -0.35 -5.81
CA SER A 81 0.85 -0.64 -5.06
C SER A 81 0.00 -1.68 -5.78
N LYS A 82 -0.66 -2.51 -4.97
CA LYS A 82 -1.62 -3.52 -5.41
C LYS A 82 -2.87 -3.38 -4.54
N LEU A 83 -4.03 -3.33 -5.17
CA LEU A 83 -5.31 -3.32 -4.45
C LEU A 83 -5.52 -4.71 -3.84
N GLU A 84 -5.67 -4.77 -2.52
CA GLU A 84 -5.96 -6.00 -1.78
C GLU A 84 -7.47 -6.13 -1.52
N LYS A 85 -8.10 -5.02 -1.15
CA LYS A 85 -9.51 -5.02 -0.74
C LYS A 85 -10.21 -3.75 -1.21
N LYS A 86 -11.45 -3.92 -1.66
CA LYS A 86 -12.39 -2.82 -1.88
C LYS A 86 -13.68 -3.17 -1.15
N GLU A 87 -14.06 -2.33 -0.20
CA GLU A 87 -15.31 -2.46 0.53
C GLU A 87 -16.18 -1.26 0.22
N ASN A 88 -17.45 -1.54 -0.07
CA ASN A 88 -18.46 -0.50 -0.14
C ASN A 88 -19.50 -0.85 0.91
N TYR A 89 -19.88 0.12 1.72
CA TYR A 89 -20.96 -0.03 2.68
C TYR A 89 -21.87 1.18 2.61
N ASP A 90 -23.15 0.92 2.49
CA ASP A 90 -24.17 1.95 2.52
C ASP A 90 -24.97 1.79 3.81
N PRO A 91 -24.84 2.73 4.78
CA PRO A 91 -25.59 2.63 6.02
C PRO A 91 -27.09 2.74 5.78
N GLU A 92 -27.86 1.89 6.46
CA GLU A 92 -29.33 1.94 6.41
C GLU A 92 -29.88 3.13 7.22
N GLU A 93 -29.18 3.55 8.27
CA GLU A 93 -29.60 4.61 9.18
C GLU A 93 -28.55 5.73 9.33
N GLY A 94 -29.03 6.96 9.54
CA GLY A 94 -28.20 8.14 9.81
C GLY A 94 -27.84 8.98 8.57
N GLN A 95 -27.13 10.09 8.79
CA GLN A 95 -26.59 10.91 7.70
C GLN A 95 -25.50 10.14 6.97
N LYS A 96 -25.68 9.92 5.67
CA LYS A 96 -24.73 9.22 4.82
C LYS A 96 -24.39 10.01 3.55
N PRO A 97 -23.16 9.86 3.03
CA PRO A 97 -22.82 10.41 1.73
C PRO A 97 -23.63 9.72 0.62
N ILE A 98 -24.02 10.49 -0.41
CA ILE A 98 -24.65 9.94 -1.61
C ILE A 98 -23.69 8.93 -2.26
N GLY A 99 -24.11 7.67 -2.37
CA GLY A 99 -23.28 6.57 -2.88
C GLY A 99 -22.54 5.76 -1.81
N GLY A 100 -22.80 6.00 -0.53
CA GLY A 100 -22.26 5.23 0.58
C GLY A 100 -20.76 5.47 0.82
N PHE A 101 -20.16 4.62 1.65
CA PHE A 101 -18.74 4.64 1.95
C PHE A 101 -17.95 3.69 1.04
N ASN A 102 -16.75 4.10 0.63
CA ASN A 102 -15.85 3.33 -0.22
C ASN A 102 -14.45 3.24 0.38
N ASN A 103 -14.07 2.07 0.88
CA ASN A 103 -12.78 1.82 1.49
C ASN A 103 -11.91 0.99 0.57
N LYS A 104 -10.67 1.44 0.32
CA LYS A 104 -9.69 0.72 -0.48
C LYS A 104 -8.42 0.47 0.31
N THR A 105 -8.03 -0.79 0.38
CA THR A 105 -6.81 -1.22 1.03
C THR A 105 -5.81 -1.66 -0.01
N TYR A 106 -4.60 -1.11 0.06
CA TYR A 106 -3.52 -1.42 -0.86
C TYR A 106 -2.36 -2.05 -0.09
N SER A 107 -1.83 -3.16 -0.58
CA SER A 107 -0.46 -3.54 -0.22
C SER A 107 0.49 -2.64 -1.00
N VAL A 108 1.60 -2.24 -0.38
CA VAL A 108 2.59 -1.38 -1.02
C VAL A 108 4.01 -1.84 -0.74
N LYS A 109 4.86 -1.71 -1.76
CA LYS A 109 6.30 -1.90 -1.70
C LYS A 109 7.01 -0.58 -1.96
N ILE A 110 7.95 -0.20 -1.10
CA ILE A 110 8.73 1.03 -1.31
C ILE A 110 9.75 0.78 -2.40
N ILE A 111 9.69 1.56 -3.49
CA ILE A 111 10.67 1.52 -4.57
C ILE A 111 11.83 2.45 -4.24
N LYS A 112 11.52 3.68 -3.83
CA LYS A 112 12.52 4.72 -3.61
C LYS A 112 12.03 5.76 -2.60
N VAL A 113 12.89 6.12 -1.65
CA VAL A 113 12.71 7.32 -0.83
C VAL A 113 13.23 8.52 -1.60
N MET A 114 12.38 9.52 -1.79
CA MET A 114 12.72 10.72 -2.55
C MET A 114 13.31 11.77 -1.59
N LYS A 115 14.54 12.20 -1.86
CA LYS A 115 15.14 13.34 -1.17
C LYS A 115 14.36 14.60 -1.53
N LYS A 116 14.17 15.48 -0.54
CA LYS A 116 13.64 16.83 -0.76
C LYS A 116 14.62 17.66 -1.56
#